data_AF-A0A9W6YIS7-F1
#
_entry.id   AF-A0A9W6YIS7-F1
#
_cell.length_a   1.000
_cell.length_b   1.000
_cell.length_c   1.000
_cell.angle_alpha   90.00
_cell.angle_beta   90.00
_cell.angle_gamma   90.00
#
_symmetry.space_group_name_H-M   'P 1'
#
loop_
_entity.id
_entity.type
_entity.pdbx_description
1 polymer ?
#
loop_
_entity_poly.entity_id
_entity_poly.type
_entity_poly.pdbx_seq_one_letter_code
_entity_poly.pdbx_strand_id
1 'polypeptide(L)'
;MPSLDSSAAQRPRNCTNALQYHGASPLYDLATLQSAIRYKRYTDEQRHRILGVAKDGGDWALAADHNGVAYKTAWSWVNQARSTVVWRPVEVQRGGARRVKIMPEHVDHMVKLLEDNCLLTLFDLVGELQVKFGIEVTPQTVRNALDTICYTCQKKHAEPSEMNSPRVKDYVGVELIKLSPYSPMLNLIENVFSVFKSDVKYYLATHRDAILRPPPGVTKAQHRATYMLCAAKHSMRVKVTPELCDSEAAHTLSFHARALDKHDMPVVS
;
A
#
# COMPACT_ATOMS: atom_id res chain seq x y z
N MET A 1 -4.55 9.02 -66.83
CA MET A 1 -5.15 7.66 -66.79
C MET A 1 -4.46 6.90 -65.66
N PRO A 2 -5.21 6.10 -64.89
CA PRO A 2 -5.56 6.23 -63.45
C PRO A 2 -4.52 5.54 -62.51
N SER A 3 -4.50 5.64 -61.17
CA SER A 3 -5.48 5.26 -60.12
C SER A 3 -4.89 5.57 -58.72
N LEU A 4 -5.56 6.33 -57.84
CA LEU A 4 -6.32 5.91 -56.62
C LEU A 4 -5.55 5.26 -55.43
N ASP A 5 -5.70 5.94 -54.28
CA ASP A 5 -5.82 5.51 -52.88
C ASP A 5 -4.67 4.84 -52.09
N SER A 6 -4.19 5.54 -51.04
CA SER A 6 -4.63 5.28 -49.65
C SER A 6 -3.84 6.08 -48.59
N SER A 7 -4.58 6.97 -47.92
CA SER A 7 -4.59 7.30 -46.48
C SER A 7 -3.37 7.00 -45.58
N ALA A 8 -2.73 8.06 -45.07
CA ALA A 8 -2.11 8.08 -43.74
C ALA A 8 -2.20 9.50 -43.14
N ALA A 9 -3.30 9.76 -42.42
CA ALA A 9 -3.51 10.99 -41.66
C ALA A 9 -2.72 10.98 -40.34
N GLN A 10 -1.44 11.40 -40.39
CA GLN A 10 -0.69 11.78 -39.20
C GLN A 10 -0.95 13.28 -38.92
N ARG A 11 -1.72 13.61 -37.88
CA ARG A 11 -1.86 14.99 -37.40
C ARG A 11 -0.64 15.37 -36.54
N PRO A 12 0.18 16.36 -36.92
CA PRO A 12 1.14 16.97 -36.01
C PRO A 12 0.42 17.89 -35.01
N ARG A 13 0.83 17.77 -33.74
CA ARG A 13 0.39 18.60 -32.62
C ARG A 13 1.23 19.88 -32.56
N ASN A 14 0.61 20.91 -31.98
CA ASN A 14 1.17 22.16 -31.47
C ASN A 14 1.39 23.28 -32.49
N CYS A 15 0.37 24.13 -32.61
CA CYS A 15 0.53 25.55 -32.90
C CYS A 15 0.07 26.35 -31.68
N THR A 16 1.04 26.81 -30.90
CA THR A 16 0.95 28.02 -30.07
C THR A 16 0.81 29.24 -30.99
N ASN A 17 -0.26 30.01 -30.85
CA ASN A 17 -0.33 31.45 -31.17
C ASN A 17 -1.58 32.00 -30.46
N ALA A 18 -1.36 32.78 -29.40
CA ALA A 18 -1.34 34.25 -29.43
C ALA A 18 -2.76 34.83 -29.41
N LEU A 19 -3.29 35.05 -28.20
CA LEU A 19 -4.30 36.07 -27.96
C LEU A 19 -3.62 37.22 -27.22
N GLN A 20 -3.50 38.33 -27.93
CA GLN A 20 -3.04 39.63 -27.43
C GLN A 20 -4.00 40.12 -26.34
N TYR A 21 -3.47 40.38 -25.15
CA TYR A 21 -4.19 41.06 -24.07
C TYR A 21 -4.17 42.57 -24.34
N HIS A 22 -5.28 43.10 -24.85
CA HIS A 22 -5.62 44.51 -24.68
C HIS A 22 -6.56 44.65 -23.47
N GLY A 23 -6.26 45.64 -22.64
CA GLY A 23 -6.69 45.71 -21.25
C GLY A 23 -8.19 45.89 -21.03
N ALA A 24 -8.64 45.33 -19.92
CA ALA A 24 -9.46 45.95 -18.88
C ALA A 24 -9.76 44.84 -17.86
N SER A 25 -9.25 44.97 -16.63
CA SER A 25 -9.63 44.10 -15.52
C SER A 25 -11.00 44.50 -14.99
N PRO A 26 -11.96 43.57 -14.88
CA PRO A 26 -12.88 43.53 -13.76
C PRO A 26 -12.29 42.54 -12.75
N LEU A 27 -12.08 43.01 -11.53
CA LEU A 27 -11.72 42.17 -10.38
C LEU A 27 -12.80 41.09 -10.19
N TYR A 28 -12.58 39.92 -10.79
CA TYR A 28 -13.31 38.70 -10.44
C TYR A 28 -12.63 38.08 -9.23
N ASP A 29 -13.36 38.06 -8.12
CA ASP A 29 -12.97 37.48 -6.85
C ASP A 29 -12.49 36.02 -7.00
N LEU A 30 -11.26 35.75 -6.55
CA LEU A 30 -10.61 34.44 -6.55
C LEU A 30 -11.41 33.38 -5.77
N ALA A 31 -12.23 33.77 -4.79
CA ALA A 31 -13.10 32.84 -4.07
C ALA A 31 -14.26 32.32 -4.95
N THR A 32 -14.72 33.13 -5.90
CA THR A 32 -15.78 32.74 -6.86
C THR A 32 -15.26 31.69 -7.85
N LEU A 33 -14.01 31.81 -8.32
CA LEU A 33 -13.37 30.85 -9.23
C LEU A 33 -13.00 29.51 -8.56
N GLN A 34 -12.65 29.51 -7.27
CA GLN A 34 -12.36 28.27 -6.54
C GLN A 34 -13.62 27.42 -6.27
N SER A 35 -14.81 28.04 -6.24
CA SER A 35 -16.08 27.33 -6.08
C SER A 35 -16.53 26.59 -7.36
N ALA A 36 -16.07 27.04 -8.53
CA ALA A 36 -16.51 26.55 -9.84
C ALA A 36 -15.95 25.19 -10.26
N ILE A 37 -14.98 24.63 -9.52
CA ILE A 37 -14.36 23.31 -9.81
C ILE A 37 -14.66 22.32 -8.66
N ARG A 38 -15.89 22.33 -8.13
CA ARG A 38 -16.38 21.23 -7.30
C ARG A 38 -17.56 20.57 -8.00
N TYR A 39 -17.36 19.34 -8.47
CA TYR A 39 -18.45 18.51 -8.98
C TYR A 39 -19.58 18.49 -7.93
N LYS A 40 -20.78 18.95 -8.32
CA LYS A 40 -21.94 18.98 -7.43
C LYS A 40 -22.26 17.55 -6.96
N ARG A 41 -22.07 17.28 -5.67
CA ARG A 41 -22.41 16.01 -5.04
C ARG A 41 -23.84 16.11 -4.50
N TYR A 42 -24.61 15.06 -4.72
CA TYR A 42 -25.95 14.91 -4.16
C TYR A 42 -25.90 13.89 -3.02
N THR A 43 -26.68 14.10 -1.99
CA THR A 43 -26.76 13.21 -0.84
C THR A 43 -27.63 11.99 -1.14
N ASP A 44 -27.41 10.90 -0.42
CA ASP A 44 -28.27 9.71 -0.55
C ASP A 44 -29.71 9.99 -0.13
N GLU A 45 -29.93 10.92 0.80
CA GLU A 45 -31.26 11.40 1.19
C GLU A 45 -32.02 12.03 0.00
N GLN A 46 -31.36 12.93 -0.76
CA GLN A 46 -31.94 13.52 -1.97
C GLN A 46 -32.29 12.45 -3.00
N ARG A 47 -31.40 11.47 -3.18
CA ARG A 47 -31.62 10.35 -4.11
C ARG A 47 -32.74 9.43 -3.64
N HIS A 48 -32.85 9.16 -2.35
CA HIS A 48 -33.88 8.30 -1.77
C HIS A 48 -35.27 8.92 -1.94
N ARG A 49 -35.42 10.22 -1.68
CA ARG A 49 -36.70 10.94 -1.85
C ARG A 49 -37.20 10.88 -3.30
N ILE A 50 -36.33 11.14 -4.26
CA ILE A 50 -36.68 11.11 -5.69
C ILE A 50 -37.04 9.69 -6.14
N LEU A 51 -36.27 8.68 -5.71
CA LEU A 51 -36.55 7.29 -6.05
C LEU A 51 -37.83 6.76 -5.38
N GLY A 52 -38.14 7.19 -4.15
CA GLY A 52 -39.37 6.86 -3.45
C GLY A 52 -40.61 7.38 -4.18
N VAL A 53 -40.63 8.67 -4.49
CA VAL A 53 -41.74 9.29 -5.26
C VAL A 53 -41.90 8.61 -6.63
N ALA A 54 -40.81 8.29 -7.30
CA ALA A 54 -40.86 7.60 -8.60
C ALA A 54 -41.38 6.15 -8.48
N LYS A 55 -41.08 5.44 -7.39
CA LYS A 55 -41.57 4.09 -7.11
C LYS A 55 -43.08 4.09 -6.87
N ASP A 56 -43.58 5.10 -6.16
CA ASP A 56 -45.00 5.25 -5.82
C ASP A 56 -45.83 5.86 -6.98
N GLY A 57 -45.21 6.10 -8.14
CA GLY A 57 -45.87 6.63 -9.34
C GLY A 57 -46.12 8.14 -9.33
N GLY A 58 -45.55 8.86 -8.38
CA GLY A 58 -45.68 10.32 -8.25
C GLY A 58 -44.74 11.11 -9.17
N ASP A 59 -44.87 12.45 -9.12
CA ASP A 59 -44.04 13.38 -9.89
C ASP A 59 -42.65 13.56 -9.27
N TRP A 60 -41.74 12.67 -9.66
CA TRP A 60 -40.34 12.70 -9.25
C TRP A 60 -39.56 13.88 -9.83
N ALA A 61 -40.03 14.53 -10.91
CA ALA A 61 -39.37 15.70 -11.48
C ALA A 61 -39.58 16.92 -10.60
N LEU A 62 -40.81 17.10 -10.09
CA LEU A 62 -41.13 18.10 -9.08
C LEU A 62 -40.36 17.82 -7.77
N ALA A 63 -40.27 16.56 -7.35
CA ALA A 63 -39.45 16.18 -6.19
C ALA A 63 -37.96 16.51 -6.39
N ALA A 64 -37.43 16.35 -7.61
CA ALA A 64 -36.04 16.70 -7.91
C ALA A 64 -35.78 18.21 -7.80
N ASP A 65 -36.71 19.03 -8.30
CA ASP A 65 -36.64 20.49 -8.22
C ASP A 65 -36.62 20.98 -6.77
N HIS A 66 -37.57 20.51 -5.95
CA HIS A 66 -37.62 20.82 -4.52
C HIS A 66 -36.40 20.35 -3.72
N ASN A 67 -35.69 19.31 -4.19
CA ASN A 67 -34.48 18.80 -3.55
C ASN A 67 -33.19 19.40 -4.16
N GLY A 68 -33.30 20.34 -5.10
CA GLY A 68 -32.15 21.00 -5.73
C GLY A 68 -31.30 20.06 -6.61
N VAL A 69 -31.89 18.96 -7.08
CA VAL A 69 -31.26 17.95 -7.95
C VAL A 69 -31.56 18.30 -9.41
N ALA A 70 -30.52 18.30 -10.24
CA ALA A 70 -30.70 18.60 -11.66
C ALA A 70 -31.57 17.52 -12.33
N TYR A 71 -32.54 17.94 -13.14
CA TYR A 71 -33.49 17.06 -13.83
C TYR A 71 -32.81 15.86 -14.51
N LYS A 72 -31.74 16.10 -15.29
CA LYS A 72 -30.97 15.03 -15.97
C LYS A 72 -30.40 13.98 -15.01
N THR A 73 -29.95 14.41 -13.83
CA THR A 73 -29.41 13.51 -12.80
C THR A 73 -30.53 12.67 -12.19
N ALA A 74 -31.63 13.30 -11.80
CA ALA A 74 -32.81 12.62 -11.27
C ALA A 74 -33.39 11.61 -12.27
N TRP A 75 -33.51 12.02 -13.54
CA TRP A 75 -33.94 11.15 -14.64
C TRP A 75 -33.03 9.93 -14.78
N SER A 76 -31.70 10.11 -14.73
CA SER A 76 -30.76 8.99 -14.80
C SER A 76 -30.95 8.00 -13.65
N TRP A 77 -31.22 8.46 -12.44
CA TRP A 77 -31.48 7.59 -11.29
C TRP A 77 -32.78 6.81 -11.44
N VAL A 78 -33.87 7.50 -11.81
CA VAL A 78 -35.18 6.88 -12.01
C VAL A 78 -35.14 5.88 -13.16
N ASN A 79 -34.47 6.21 -14.27
CA ASN A 79 -34.35 5.30 -15.41
C ASN A 79 -33.53 4.04 -15.06
N GLN A 80 -32.44 4.20 -14.30
CA GLN A 80 -31.66 3.07 -13.78
C GLN A 80 -32.47 2.21 -12.79
N ALA A 81 -33.26 2.84 -11.91
CA ALA A 81 -34.12 2.13 -10.97
C ALA A 81 -35.23 1.36 -11.69
N ARG A 82 -35.80 1.91 -12.77
CA ARG A 82 -36.76 1.20 -13.62
C ARG A 82 -36.13 0.00 -14.31
N SER A 83 -34.91 0.12 -14.84
CA SER A 83 -34.24 -0.98 -15.54
C SER A 83 -33.75 -2.08 -14.61
N THR A 84 -33.38 -1.73 -13.36
CA THR A 84 -32.83 -2.69 -12.38
C THR A 84 -33.85 -3.15 -11.32
N VAL A 85 -35.01 -2.51 -11.26
CA VAL A 85 -36.05 -2.68 -10.22
C VAL A 85 -35.55 -2.31 -8.81
N VAL A 86 -34.41 -1.61 -8.70
CA VAL A 86 -33.82 -1.19 -7.42
C VAL A 86 -34.13 0.29 -7.15
N TRP A 87 -35.09 0.53 -6.25
CA TRP A 87 -35.57 1.87 -5.87
C TRP A 87 -34.91 2.39 -4.59
N ARG A 88 -33.59 2.25 -4.49
CA ARG A 88 -32.80 2.78 -3.38
C ARG A 88 -31.47 3.33 -3.88
N PRO A 89 -30.83 4.27 -3.16
CA PRO A 89 -29.46 4.68 -3.45
C PRO A 89 -28.55 3.45 -3.46
N VAL A 90 -28.01 3.12 -4.62
CA VAL A 90 -26.95 2.12 -4.75
C VAL A 90 -25.64 2.89 -4.87
N GLU A 91 -24.71 2.60 -3.97
CA GLU A 91 -23.31 3.00 -4.12
C GLU A 91 -22.77 2.31 -5.37
N VAL A 92 -22.60 3.09 -6.44
CA VAL A 92 -21.95 2.59 -7.63
C VAL A 92 -20.45 2.73 -7.39
N GLN A 93 -19.75 1.60 -7.22
CA GLN A 93 -18.29 1.60 -7.19
C GLN A 93 -17.78 2.20 -8.51
N ARG A 94 -17.27 3.44 -8.46
CA ARG A 94 -16.70 4.11 -9.63
C ARG A 94 -15.21 3.78 -9.71
N GLY A 95 -14.81 3.11 -10.79
CA GLY A 95 -13.43 2.71 -11.03
C GLY A 95 -13.08 1.34 -10.42
N GLY A 96 -11.99 0.77 -10.92
CA GLY A 96 -11.48 -0.54 -10.53
C GLY A 96 -10.35 -0.96 -11.46
N ALA A 97 -9.40 -1.75 -10.96
CA ALA A 97 -8.31 -2.28 -11.78
C ALA A 97 -8.89 -3.14 -12.91
N ARG A 98 -8.65 -2.75 -14.17
CA ARG A 98 -9.01 -3.54 -15.36
C ARG A 98 -7.74 -4.14 -15.94
N ARG A 99 -7.80 -5.37 -16.47
CA ARG A 99 -6.69 -6.12 -17.08
C ARG A 99 -5.55 -6.49 -16.11
N VAL A 100 -5.88 -7.05 -14.96
CA VAL A 100 -4.86 -7.62 -14.05
C VAL A 100 -4.31 -8.90 -14.69
N LYS A 101 -3.00 -8.96 -14.97
CA LYS A 101 -2.34 -10.15 -15.54
C LYS A 101 -2.03 -11.23 -14.48
N ILE A 102 -1.79 -10.81 -13.25
CA ILE A 102 -1.50 -11.70 -12.12
C ILE A 102 -2.82 -12.07 -11.44
N MET A 103 -3.28 -13.30 -11.63
CA MET A 103 -4.45 -13.87 -10.97
C MET A 103 -4.07 -14.49 -9.62
N PRO A 104 -5.04 -14.71 -8.71
CA PRO A 104 -4.78 -15.37 -7.43
C PRO A 104 -4.04 -16.71 -7.57
N GLU A 105 -4.32 -17.48 -8.62
CA GLU A 105 -3.64 -18.75 -8.89
C GLU A 105 -2.13 -18.59 -9.18
N HIS A 106 -1.73 -17.51 -9.85
CA HIS A 106 -0.32 -17.19 -10.10
C HIS A 106 0.36 -16.79 -8.79
N VAL A 107 -0.36 -16.08 -7.92
CA VAL A 107 0.13 -15.70 -6.59
C VAL A 107 0.36 -16.92 -5.72
N ASP A 108 -0.60 -17.84 -5.67
CA ASP A 108 -0.47 -19.10 -4.91
C ASP A 108 0.73 -19.93 -5.41
N HIS A 109 0.99 -19.94 -6.73
CA HIS A 109 2.17 -20.63 -7.26
C HIS A 109 3.49 -19.97 -6.86
N MET A 110 3.59 -18.64 -6.97
CA MET A 110 4.79 -17.91 -6.53
C MET A 110 5.06 -18.11 -5.04
N VAL A 111 4.01 -18.12 -4.21
CA VAL A 111 4.12 -18.41 -2.77
C VAL A 111 4.70 -19.79 -2.55
N LYS A 112 4.20 -20.81 -3.25
CA LYS A 112 4.72 -22.18 -3.13
C LYS A 112 6.21 -22.28 -3.49
N LEU A 113 6.62 -21.64 -4.59
CA LEU A 113 8.03 -21.60 -5.00
C LEU A 113 8.92 -20.92 -3.94
N LEU A 114 8.43 -19.84 -3.32
CA LEU A 114 9.16 -19.13 -2.26
C LEU A 114 9.17 -19.87 -0.92
N GLU A 115 8.14 -20.68 -0.64
CA GLU A 115 8.11 -21.59 0.51
C GLU A 115 9.18 -22.69 0.38
N ASP A 116 9.39 -23.19 -0.85
CA ASP A 116 10.40 -24.21 -1.14
C ASP A 116 11.81 -23.62 -1.26
N ASN A 117 11.95 -22.42 -1.83
CA ASN A 117 13.23 -21.73 -1.98
C ASN A 117 13.07 -20.19 -1.88
N CYS A 118 13.44 -19.63 -0.72
CA CYS A 118 13.38 -18.19 -0.48
C CYS A 118 14.54 -17.37 -1.11
N LEU A 119 15.45 -18.01 -1.85
CA LEU A 119 16.53 -17.35 -2.59
C LEU A 119 16.15 -17.01 -4.03
N LEU A 120 14.97 -17.44 -4.50
CA LEU A 120 14.49 -17.10 -5.83
C LEU A 120 14.37 -15.58 -5.97
N THR A 121 14.95 -15.06 -7.03
CA THR A 121 14.85 -13.65 -7.38
C THR A 121 13.51 -13.35 -8.05
N LEU A 122 13.17 -12.07 -8.15
CA LEU A 122 12.00 -11.65 -8.92
C LEU A 122 12.10 -12.05 -10.40
N PHE A 123 13.32 -12.19 -10.95
CA PHE A 123 13.53 -12.64 -12.32
C PHE A 123 13.24 -14.14 -12.48
N ASP A 124 13.65 -14.94 -11.50
CA ASP A 124 13.35 -16.38 -11.50
C ASP A 124 11.84 -16.62 -11.46
N LEU A 125 11.13 -15.87 -10.60
CA LEU A 125 9.66 -15.95 -10.53
C LEU A 125 8.97 -15.51 -11.83
N VAL A 126 9.50 -14.50 -12.53
CA VAL A 126 9.00 -14.13 -13.86
C VAL A 126 9.19 -15.28 -14.85
N GLY A 127 10.36 -15.92 -14.85
CA GLY A 127 10.65 -17.09 -15.68
C GLY A 127 9.69 -18.24 -15.40
N GLU A 128 9.47 -18.56 -14.13
CA GLU A 128 8.54 -19.63 -13.71
C GLU A 128 7.09 -19.33 -14.12
N LEU A 129 6.64 -18.08 -13.98
CA LEU A 129 5.31 -17.67 -14.43
C LEU A 129 5.16 -17.76 -15.96
N GLN A 130 6.21 -17.44 -16.70
CA GLN A 130 6.21 -17.59 -18.15
C GLN A 130 6.16 -19.05 -18.56
N VAL A 131 6.98 -19.92 -17.95
CA VAL A 131 7.06 -21.35 -18.28
C VAL A 131 5.75 -22.05 -17.96
N LYS A 132 5.17 -21.79 -16.78
CA LYS A 132 4.01 -22.53 -16.30
C LYS A 132 2.67 -22.01 -16.80
N PHE A 133 2.52 -20.68 -16.89
CA PHE A 133 1.24 -20.05 -17.22
C PHE A 133 1.25 -19.29 -18.55
N GLY A 134 2.42 -19.16 -19.21
CA GLY A 134 2.55 -18.41 -20.47
C GLY A 134 2.37 -16.90 -20.30
N ILE A 135 2.64 -16.37 -19.10
CA ILE A 135 2.34 -14.98 -18.75
C ILE A 135 3.61 -14.12 -18.69
N GLU A 136 3.67 -13.18 -19.62
CA GLU A 136 4.74 -12.18 -19.68
C GLU A 136 4.41 -10.99 -18.77
N VAL A 137 5.19 -10.89 -17.69
CA VAL A 137 5.10 -9.83 -16.68
C VAL A 137 6.48 -9.27 -16.37
N THR A 138 6.51 -8.02 -15.93
CA THR A 138 7.75 -7.40 -15.45
C THR A 138 8.05 -7.84 -14.01
N PRO A 139 9.32 -7.85 -13.56
CA PRO A 139 9.67 -8.12 -12.16
C PRO A 139 8.94 -7.21 -11.17
N GLN A 140 8.68 -5.94 -11.56
CA GLN A 140 7.91 -5.01 -10.74
C GLN A 140 6.45 -5.44 -10.56
N THR A 141 5.85 -6.07 -11.58
CA THR A 141 4.49 -6.63 -11.48
C THR A 141 4.44 -7.79 -10.49
N VAL A 142 5.44 -8.67 -10.52
CA VAL A 142 5.60 -9.76 -9.54
C VAL A 142 5.78 -9.20 -8.13
N ARG A 143 6.67 -8.22 -7.97
CA ARG A 143 6.87 -7.53 -6.68
C ARG A 143 5.58 -6.94 -6.13
N ASN A 144 4.83 -6.19 -6.94
CA ASN A 144 3.58 -5.58 -6.50
C ASN A 144 2.57 -6.66 -6.07
N ALA A 145 2.49 -7.79 -6.79
CA ALA A 145 1.62 -8.88 -6.41
C ALA A 145 2.03 -9.51 -5.06
N LEU A 146 3.33 -9.72 -4.85
CA LEU A 146 3.86 -10.21 -3.57
C LEU A 146 3.66 -9.21 -2.42
N ASP A 147 3.84 -7.91 -2.67
CA ASP A 147 3.60 -6.85 -1.68
C ASP A 147 2.12 -6.86 -1.22
N THR A 148 1.15 -7.13 -2.12
CA THR A 148 -0.27 -7.22 -1.73
C THR A 148 -0.62 -8.38 -0.80
N ILE A 149 0.22 -9.42 -0.75
CA ILE A 149 0.08 -10.56 0.17
C ILE A 149 1.16 -10.55 1.28
N CYS A 150 1.76 -9.38 1.52
CA CYS A 150 2.73 -9.13 2.59
C CYS A 150 4.07 -9.88 2.46
N TYR A 151 4.48 -10.24 1.24
CA TYR A 151 5.84 -10.74 0.99
C TYR A 151 6.79 -9.56 0.74
N THR A 152 7.69 -9.30 1.68
CA THR A 152 8.68 -8.22 1.56
C THR A 152 9.95 -8.73 0.90
N CYS A 153 10.30 -8.17 -0.26
CA CYS A 153 11.60 -8.42 -0.90
C CYS A 153 12.71 -7.73 -0.10
N GLN A 154 13.51 -8.50 0.64
CA GLN A 154 14.69 -7.99 1.33
C GLN A 154 15.96 -8.33 0.55
N LYS A 155 16.90 -7.37 0.48
CA LYS A 155 18.25 -7.67 0.02
C LYS A 155 18.92 -8.56 1.06
N LYS A 156 19.21 -9.80 0.70
CA LYS A 156 20.10 -10.64 1.49
C LYS A 156 21.52 -10.35 1.04
N HIS A 157 22.31 -9.71 1.90
CA HIS A 157 23.76 -9.69 1.75
C HIS A 157 24.25 -11.08 2.15
N ALA A 158 24.81 -11.81 1.19
CA ALA A 158 25.36 -13.14 1.46
C ALA A 158 26.55 -13.04 2.43
N GLU A 159 27.33 -11.96 2.33
CA GLU A 159 28.56 -11.77 3.10
C GLU A 159 28.61 -10.41 3.83
N PRO A 160 28.92 -10.37 5.13
CA PRO A 160 29.04 -9.13 5.90
C PRO A 160 30.10 -8.13 5.37
N SER A 161 31.07 -8.59 4.59
CA SER A 161 32.18 -7.78 4.06
C SER A 161 31.74 -6.71 3.07
N GLU A 162 30.60 -6.88 2.40
CA GLU A 162 30.11 -5.96 1.35
C GLU A 162 29.42 -4.70 1.90
N MET A 163 29.14 -4.66 3.21
CA MET A 163 28.47 -3.52 3.86
C MET A 163 29.33 -2.24 3.93
N ASN A 164 30.67 -2.33 3.77
CA ASN A 164 31.59 -1.18 3.82
C ASN A 164 32.29 -0.91 2.48
N SER A 165 31.60 -1.02 1.35
CA SER A 165 32.22 -0.68 0.07
C SER A 165 32.71 0.78 0.04
N PRO A 166 33.77 1.11 -0.72
CA PRO A 166 34.33 2.47 -0.83
C PRO A 166 33.33 3.57 -1.27
N ARG A 167 32.12 3.20 -1.72
CA ARG A 167 31.07 4.12 -2.19
C ARG A 167 30.49 5.06 -1.11
N VAL A 168 30.91 4.95 0.16
CA VAL A 168 30.38 5.75 1.29
C VAL A 168 31.30 6.93 1.68
N LYS A 169 32.44 7.16 1.00
CA LYS A 169 33.48 8.10 1.46
C LYS A 169 33.47 9.44 0.73
N ASP A 170 32.75 10.43 1.29
CA ASP A 170 32.90 11.88 0.99
C ASP A 170 33.15 12.72 2.28
N TYR A 171 33.90 12.18 3.25
CA TYR A 171 34.26 12.92 4.47
C TYR A 171 35.78 12.90 4.68
N VAL A 172 36.47 13.85 4.04
CA VAL A 172 37.91 14.10 4.26
C VAL A 172 38.06 15.08 5.43
N GLY A 173 38.82 14.69 6.46
CA GLY A 173 39.10 15.52 7.63
C GLY A 173 38.23 15.27 8.88
N VAL A 174 37.31 14.31 8.82
CA VAL A 174 36.53 13.83 9.97
C VAL A 174 37.04 12.44 10.34
N GLU A 175 37.51 12.26 11.58
CA GLU A 175 37.73 10.92 12.13
C GLU A 175 36.36 10.29 12.38
N LEU A 176 35.87 9.51 11.41
CA LEU A 176 34.64 8.74 11.56
C LEU A 176 34.92 7.59 12.53
N ILE A 177 34.63 7.81 13.81
CA ILE A 177 34.58 6.74 14.80
C ILE A 177 33.41 5.83 14.42
N LYS A 178 33.73 4.65 13.87
CA LYS A 178 32.74 3.65 13.51
C LYS A 178 32.18 3.03 14.79
N LEU A 179 31.06 3.57 15.26
CA LEU A 179 30.19 2.83 16.16
C LEU A 179 29.70 1.60 15.39
N SER A 180 29.82 0.40 15.99
CA SER A 180 29.24 -0.81 15.42
C SER A 180 27.75 -0.58 15.16
N PRO A 181 27.15 -1.18 14.11
CA PRO A 181 25.70 -1.32 14.09
C PRO A 181 25.31 -1.95 15.42
N TYR A 182 24.43 -1.29 16.16
CA TYR A 182 24.16 -1.55 17.58
C TYR A 182 25.31 -1.10 18.49
N SER A 183 25.43 0.22 18.70
CA SER A 183 26.23 0.74 19.81
C SER A 183 25.66 0.21 21.11
N PRO A 184 26.42 -0.55 21.93
CA PRO A 184 25.89 -1.23 23.12
C PRO A 184 25.15 -0.28 24.07
N MET A 185 25.63 0.96 24.17
CA MET A 185 25.08 2.05 24.98
C MET A 185 23.72 2.61 24.51
N LEU A 186 23.29 2.31 23.28
CA LEU A 186 22.01 2.76 22.71
C LEU A 186 21.08 1.57 22.39
N ASN A 187 21.46 0.35 22.81
CA ASN A 187 20.79 -0.88 22.42
C ASN A 187 19.78 -1.43 23.43
N LEU A 188 19.46 -0.69 24.49
CA LEU A 188 18.52 -1.12 25.54
C LEU A 188 17.19 -1.61 24.94
N ILE A 189 16.58 -0.77 24.12
CA ILE A 189 15.33 -1.10 23.44
C ILE A 189 15.52 -2.32 22.54
N GLU A 190 16.64 -2.42 21.82
CA GLU A 190 16.86 -3.51 20.89
C GLU A 190 17.06 -4.87 21.57
N ASN A 191 17.73 -4.92 22.73
CA ASN A 191 17.90 -6.14 23.51
C ASN A 191 16.54 -6.66 23.99
N VAL A 192 15.73 -5.77 24.57
CA VAL A 192 14.34 -6.09 24.97
C VAL A 192 13.52 -6.53 23.77
N PHE A 193 13.64 -5.83 22.64
CA PHE A 193 12.95 -6.19 21.40
C PHE A 193 13.45 -7.52 20.81
N SER A 194 14.70 -7.91 21.04
CA SER A 194 15.25 -9.19 20.59
C SER A 194 14.60 -10.35 21.34
N VAL A 195 14.46 -10.22 22.67
CA VAL A 195 13.73 -11.20 23.51
C VAL A 195 12.28 -11.29 23.05
N PHE A 196 11.61 -10.14 22.88
CA PHE A 196 10.24 -10.07 22.37
C PHE A 196 10.09 -10.75 20.99
N LYS A 197 10.94 -10.40 20.01
CA LYS A 197 10.89 -10.97 18.66
C LYS A 197 11.11 -12.47 18.67
N SER A 198 12.02 -12.96 19.51
CA SER A 198 12.34 -14.38 19.61
C SER A 198 11.15 -15.19 20.13
N ASP A 199 10.47 -14.67 21.15
CA ASP A 199 9.27 -15.30 21.71
C ASP A 199 8.06 -15.21 20.77
N VAL A 200 7.87 -14.10 20.06
CA VAL A 200 6.87 -14.02 18.97
C VAL A 200 7.12 -15.07 17.89
N LYS A 201 8.38 -15.22 17.44
CA LYS A 201 8.75 -16.26 16.47
C LYS A 201 8.45 -17.67 16.99
N TYR A 202 8.79 -17.94 18.25
CA TYR A 202 8.50 -19.22 18.90
C TYR A 202 6.99 -19.50 18.98
N TYR A 203 6.19 -18.52 19.38
CA TYR A 203 4.74 -18.63 19.42
C TYR A 203 4.16 -18.95 18.03
N LEU A 204 4.62 -18.25 16.99
CA LEU A 204 4.14 -18.49 15.62
C LEU A 204 4.56 -19.86 15.10
N ALA A 205 5.77 -20.32 15.41
CA ALA A 205 6.26 -21.64 15.02
C ALA A 205 5.43 -22.76 15.67
N THR A 206 5.12 -22.63 16.97
CA THR A 206 4.30 -23.61 17.71
C THR A 206 2.85 -23.65 17.26
N HIS A 207 2.31 -22.54 16.74
CA HIS A 207 0.93 -22.45 16.24
C HIS A 207 0.82 -22.52 14.71
N ARG A 208 1.91 -22.88 14.01
CA ARG A 208 2.02 -22.84 12.55
C ARG A 208 0.84 -23.50 11.84
N ASP A 209 0.46 -24.71 12.24
CA ASP A 209 -0.58 -25.48 11.56
C ASP A 209 -1.97 -24.81 11.69
N ALA A 210 -2.25 -24.19 12.83
CA ALA A 210 -3.49 -23.44 13.05
C ALA A 210 -3.49 -22.12 12.26
N ILE A 211 -2.33 -21.46 12.13
CA ILE A 211 -2.18 -20.23 11.34
C ILE A 211 -2.41 -20.48 9.84
N LEU A 212 -2.03 -21.66 9.34
CA LEU A 212 -2.20 -22.03 7.93
C LEU A 212 -3.62 -22.46 7.57
N ARG A 213 -4.47 -22.78 8.56
CA ARG A 213 -5.84 -23.28 8.36
C ARG A 213 -6.88 -22.27 8.87
N PRO A 214 -7.24 -21.25 8.07
CA PRO A 214 -8.26 -20.28 8.45
C PRO A 214 -9.65 -20.92 8.53
N PRO A 215 -10.51 -20.50 9.48
CA PRO A 215 -11.89 -20.96 9.56
C PRO A 215 -12.74 -20.44 8.38
N PRO A 216 -13.84 -21.12 8.03
CA PRO A 216 -14.73 -20.69 6.96
C PRO A 216 -15.25 -19.27 7.20
N GLY A 217 -15.24 -18.42 6.18
CA GLY A 217 -15.74 -17.04 6.24
C GLY A 217 -14.74 -16.00 6.75
N VAL A 218 -13.51 -16.40 7.12
CA VAL A 218 -12.44 -15.47 7.50
C VAL A 218 -11.35 -15.46 6.43
N THR A 219 -10.88 -14.27 6.05
CA THR A 219 -9.78 -14.16 5.08
C THR A 219 -8.47 -14.66 5.68
N LYS A 220 -7.60 -15.28 4.86
CA LYS A 220 -6.25 -15.71 5.28
C LYS A 220 -5.46 -14.57 5.95
N ALA A 221 -5.55 -13.36 5.41
CA ALA A 221 -4.88 -12.18 5.93
C ALA A 221 -5.38 -11.81 7.33
N GLN A 222 -6.70 -11.76 7.52
CA GLN A 222 -7.31 -11.45 8.82
C GLN A 222 -6.97 -12.51 9.89
N HIS A 223 -7.01 -13.79 9.51
CA HIS A 223 -6.66 -14.89 10.41
C HIS A 223 -5.19 -14.81 10.86
N ARG A 224 -4.26 -14.63 9.92
CA ARG A 224 -2.82 -14.47 10.22
C ARG A 224 -2.54 -13.21 11.05
N ALA A 225 -3.18 -12.10 10.75
CA ALA A 225 -3.04 -10.86 11.51
C ALA A 225 -3.50 -11.03 12.97
N THR A 226 -4.56 -11.80 13.20
CA THR A 226 -5.05 -12.12 14.55
C THR A 226 -4.00 -12.90 15.33
N TYR A 227 -3.39 -13.93 14.74
CA TYR A 227 -2.32 -14.69 15.39
C TYR A 227 -1.07 -13.85 15.67
N MET A 228 -0.66 -12.97 14.74
CA MET A 228 0.44 -12.03 14.97
C MET A 228 0.17 -11.12 16.17
N LEU A 229 -1.06 -10.59 16.27
CA LEU A 229 -1.45 -9.73 17.38
C LEU A 229 -1.50 -10.50 18.71
N CYS A 230 -2.01 -11.74 18.70
CA CYS A 230 -2.02 -12.61 19.86
C CYS A 230 -0.59 -12.94 20.34
N ALA A 231 0.30 -13.29 19.40
CA ALA A 231 1.70 -13.57 19.69
C ALA A 231 2.40 -12.34 20.30
N ALA A 232 2.21 -11.17 19.71
CA ALA A 232 2.76 -9.92 20.23
C ALA A 232 2.24 -9.59 21.63
N LYS A 233 0.92 -9.69 21.86
CA LYS A 233 0.32 -9.45 23.19
C LYS A 233 0.82 -10.44 24.23
N HIS A 234 0.95 -11.71 23.85
CA HIS A 234 1.50 -12.75 24.72
C HIS A 234 2.94 -12.41 25.12
N SER A 235 3.79 -12.16 24.12
CA SER A 235 5.20 -11.86 24.34
C SER A 235 5.42 -10.58 25.16
N MET A 236 4.67 -9.51 24.85
CA MET A 236 4.72 -8.27 25.61
C MET A 236 4.36 -8.48 27.08
N ARG A 237 3.39 -9.36 27.38
CA ARG A 237 2.97 -9.65 28.75
C ARG A 237 3.94 -10.57 29.50
N VAL A 238 4.52 -11.54 28.81
CA VAL A 238 5.29 -12.63 29.46
C VAL A 238 6.79 -12.37 29.48
N LYS A 239 7.32 -11.68 28.46
CA LYS A 239 8.76 -11.49 28.28
C LYS A 239 9.23 -10.07 28.56
N VAL A 240 8.44 -9.05 28.19
CA VAL A 240 8.82 -7.64 28.36
C VAL A 240 8.40 -7.16 29.76
N THR A 241 9.13 -7.61 30.78
CA THR A 241 8.86 -7.25 32.18
C THR A 241 9.74 -6.09 32.65
N PRO A 242 9.36 -5.37 33.73
CA PRO A 242 10.21 -4.34 34.32
C PRO A 242 11.61 -4.86 34.68
N GLU A 243 11.70 -6.09 35.20
CA GLU A 243 12.98 -6.70 35.59
C GLU A 243 13.89 -6.93 34.38
N LEU A 244 13.33 -7.31 33.22
CA LEU A 244 14.09 -7.40 31.98
C LEU A 244 14.59 -6.02 31.56
N CYS A 245 13.73 -5.00 31.58
CA CYS A 245 14.11 -3.63 31.22
C CYS A 245 15.22 -3.09 32.13
N ASP A 246 15.13 -3.34 33.44
CA ASP A 246 16.14 -2.91 34.42
C ASP A 246 17.46 -3.66 34.24
N SER A 247 17.40 -4.97 33.96
CA SER A 247 18.58 -5.78 33.65
C SER A 247 19.29 -5.29 32.40
N GLU A 248 18.55 -5.03 31.31
CA GLU A 248 19.13 -4.51 30.08
C GLU A 248 19.63 -3.07 30.23
N ALA A 249 18.98 -2.26 31.07
CA ALA A 249 19.44 -0.90 31.38
C ALA A 249 20.76 -0.93 32.16
N ALA A 250 20.87 -1.82 33.15
CA ALA A 250 22.11 -2.05 33.89
C ALA A 250 23.24 -2.58 32.99
N HIS A 251 22.91 -3.49 32.06
CA HIS A 251 23.87 -3.96 31.06
C HIS A 251 24.39 -2.81 30.20
N THR A 252 23.50 -1.94 29.74
CA THR A 252 23.83 -0.75 28.95
C THR A 252 24.70 0.23 29.74
N LEU A 253 24.38 0.47 31.03
CA LEU A 253 25.12 1.36 31.95
C LEU A 253 26.61 1.03 32.04
N SER A 254 26.99 -0.25 31.95
CA SER A 254 28.39 -0.69 31.97
C SER A 254 29.26 -0.10 30.86
N PHE A 255 28.64 0.36 29.76
CA PHE A 255 29.33 0.96 28.62
C PHE A 255 29.45 2.48 28.72
N HIS A 256 28.68 3.17 29.57
CA HIS A 256 28.63 4.63 29.60
C HIS A 256 29.95 5.26 30.06
N ALA A 257 30.63 4.66 31.04
CA ALA A 257 31.91 5.19 31.53
C ALA A 257 32.97 5.19 30.41
N ARG A 258 33.12 4.06 29.70
CA ARG A 258 34.05 3.95 28.57
C ARG A 258 33.67 4.87 27.41
N ALA A 259 32.38 5.06 27.16
CA ALA A 259 31.87 5.96 26.15
C ALA A 259 32.23 7.42 26.42
N LEU A 260 32.04 7.88 27.66
CA LEU A 260 32.37 9.25 28.09
C LEU A 260 33.87 9.52 27.96
N ASP A 261 34.68 8.51 28.24
CA ASP A 261 36.14 8.59 28.16
C ASP A 261 36.68 8.32 26.73
N LYS A 262 35.81 8.11 25.74
CA LYS A 262 36.16 7.79 24.34
C LYS A 262 37.06 6.57 24.18
N HIS A 263 36.97 5.61 25.10
CA HIS A 263 37.70 4.35 25.00
C HIS A 263 36.97 3.36 24.09
N ASP A 264 37.74 2.46 23.48
CA ASP A 264 37.19 1.35 22.70
C ASP A 264 36.34 0.42 23.59
N MET A 265 35.26 -0.10 23.01
CA MET A 265 34.29 -0.93 23.72
C MET A 265 34.28 -2.32 23.10
N PRO A 266 34.94 -3.31 23.73
CA PRO A 266 34.87 -4.67 23.26
C PRO A 266 33.44 -5.17 23.42
N VAL A 267 32.75 -5.35 22.29
CA VAL A 267 31.49 -6.11 22.25
C VAL A 267 31.93 -7.57 22.21
N VAL A 268 31.75 -8.29 23.32
CA VAL A 268 32.02 -9.73 23.34
C VAL A 268 30.99 -10.38 22.43
N SER A 269 31.44 -10.85 21.26
CA SER A 269 30.66 -11.60 20.27
C SER A 269 30.38 -13.02 20.73
#